data_AF-A0A928P3R8-F1
#
_entry.id   AF-A0A928P3R8-F1
#
_cell.length_a   1.000
_cell.length_b   1.000
_cell.length_c   1.000
_cell.angle_alpha   90.00
_cell.angle_beta   90.00
_cell.angle_gamma   90.00
#
_symmetry.space_group_name_H-M   'P 1'
#
loop_
_entity.id
_entity.type
_entity.pdbx_description
1 polymer ?
#
loop_
_entity_poly.entity_id
_entity_poly.type
_entity_poly.pdbx_seq_one_letter_code
_entity_poly.pdbx_strand_id
1 'polypeptide(L)'
;MKKIIALLLSAFVLSCSIFVSAEDGFVSSPSGGQGPTLITGVISNPECDARIVVTPYSERSSLAAHTLAAMEAAFADISAAEDLTALNEDFASLVDSLGLAGGDLAVSDLFDLSYVGCTLHDSHGTYRISLTAESLSDFVGLLHCNDGIWQLVDNASVSADGVLSFTVSGLSPFAIVVKTEDAAQKYLYGDVNFDGLVNSLDAAQVLKQDAQLISFEALALAVGDVNGDGLVNSLDAAQILKYDAKLIPVFSVGKWLVLEISEQ
;
A
#
# COMPACT_ATOMS: atom_id res chain seq x y z
N MET A 1 45.98 -7.04 -47.97
CA MET A 1 46.85 -6.31 -47.02
C MET A 1 46.22 -4.95 -46.70
N LYS A 2 46.25 -4.54 -45.42
CA LYS A 2 46.04 -3.17 -44.87
C LYS A 2 44.66 -2.49 -45.06
N LYS A 3 44.27 -1.79 -43.98
CA LYS A 3 43.00 -1.10 -43.69
C LYS A 3 43.05 0.37 -44.11
N ILE A 4 41.87 1.01 -44.24
CA ILE A 4 41.45 2.40 -43.91
C ILE A 4 39.90 2.29 -43.88
N ILE A 5 39.21 2.11 -42.76
CA ILE A 5 38.84 3.08 -41.69
C ILE A 5 38.40 4.45 -42.24
N ALA A 6 37.09 4.64 -42.37
CA ALA A 6 36.44 5.94 -42.45
C ALA A 6 35.46 6.06 -41.28
N LEU A 7 35.61 7.12 -40.50
CA LEU A 7 34.88 7.41 -39.27
C LEU A 7 33.69 8.32 -39.59
N LEU A 8 32.46 7.91 -39.24
CA LEU A 8 31.29 8.80 -39.25
C LEU A 8 30.53 8.68 -37.94
N LEU A 9 30.62 9.73 -37.13
CA LEU A 9 29.79 9.89 -35.93
C LEU A 9 28.34 10.12 -36.37
N SER A 10 27.43 9.29 -35.86
CA SER A 10 26.02 9.68 -35.71
C SER A 10 25.72 9.71 -34.22
N ALA A 11 25.14 10.82 -33.75
CA ALA A 11 24.96 11.07 -32.32
C ALA A 11 23.88 10.15 -31.77
N PHE A 12 24.26 9.33 -30.78
CA PHE A 12 23.34 8.51 -30.01
C PHE A 12 22.64 9.41 -28.99
N VAL A 13 21.44 9.90 -29.32
CA VAL A 13 20.57 10.57 -28.36
C VAL A 13 19.97 9.49 -27.46
N LEU A 14 20.68 9.18 -26.38
CA LEU A 14 20.14 8.38 -25.29
C LEU A 14 19.07 9.22 -24.57
N SER A 15 17.83 9.14 -25.05
CA SER A 15 16.67 9.59 -24.29
C SER A 15 16.56 8.69 -23.07
N CYS A 16 17.09 9.16 -21.95
CA CYS A 16 16.95 8.51 -20.66
C CYS A 16 15.48 8.62 -20.24
N SER A 17 14.68 7.62 -20.64
CA SER A 17 13.32 7.45 -20.17
C SER A 17 13.38 7.21 -18.67
N ILE A 18 13.03 8.22 -17.88
CA ILE A 18 12.87 8.09 -16.45
C ILE A 18 11.64 7.21 -16.24
N PHE A 19 11.86 5.94 -15.88
CA PHE A 19 10.80 5.10 -15.36
C PHE A 19 10.42 5.64 -13.99
N VAL A 20 9.31 6.38 -13.95
CA VAL A 20 8.56 6.54 -12.70
C VAL A 20 7.69 5.30 -12.60
N SER A 21 8.18 4.24 -11.95
CA SER A 21 7.28 3.21 -11.43
C SER A 21 6.51 3.84 -10.28
N ALA A 22 5.19 3.83 -10.42
CA ALA A 22 4.27 4.03 -9.32
C ALA A 22 3.41 2.77 -9.29
N GLU A 23 3.93 1.73 -8.63
CA GLU A 23 3.19 0.49 -8.39
C GLU A 23 2.03 0.82 -7.42
N ASP A 24 0.79 0.61 -7.87
CA ASP A 24 -0.44 0.85 -7.08
C ASP A 24 -0.67 -0.31 -6.07
N GLY A 25 0.28 -0.53 -5.16
CA GLY A 25 0.18 -1.48 -4.06
C GLY A 25 -0.45 -0.83 -2.82
N PHE A 26 -1.79 -0.69 -2.77
CA PHE A 26 -2.41 0.10 -1.71
C PHE A 26 -3.79 -0.33 -1.18
N VAL A 27 -3.78 -0.96 0.00
CA VAL A 27 -4.95 -1.11 0.89
C VAL A 27 -4.85 -0.13 2.06
N SER A 28 -5.86 0.73 2.17
CA SER A 28 -6.17 1.73 3.21
C SER A 28 -5.09 2.68 3.76
N SER A 29 -5.53 3.92 3.98
CA SER A 29 -4.83 5.08 4.52
C SER A 29 -4.17 5.03 5.92
N PRO A 30 -2.88 4.70 6.19
CA PRO A 30 -2.20 5.26 7.36
C PRO A 30 -2.17 6.80 7.32
N SER A 31 -2.31 7.43 6.14
CA SER A 31 -2.60 8.87 6.00
C SER A 31 -4.07 9.27 6.21
N GLY A 32 -4.99 8.32 6.43
CA GLY A 32 -6.44 8.56 6.48
C GLY A 32 -7.18 8.00 7.71
N GLY A 33 -6.67 6.95 8.36
CA GLY A 33 -7.25 6.36 9.58
C GLY A 33 -6.91 7.14 10.86
N GLN A 34 -7.64 6.83 11.95
CA GLN A 34 -7.30 7.29 13.31
C GLN A 34 -6.13 6.51 13.93
N GLY A 35 -5.69 5.42 13.29
CA GLY A 35 -4.71 4.49 13.84
C GLY A 35 -5.26 3.59 14.94
N PRO A 36 -4.40 2.74 15.52
CA PRO A 36 -4.77 1.92 16.65
C PRO A 36 -5.07 2.76 17.90
N THR A 37 -6.12 2.40 18.63
CA THR A 37 -6.44 2.99 19.92
C THR A 37 -5.73 2.26 21.06
N LEU A 38 -5.06 3.00 21.94
CA LEU A 38 -4.40 2.45 23.13
C LEU A 38 -5.43 2.03 24.19
N ILE A 39 -5.47 0.74 24.53
CA ILE A 39 -6.23 0.22 25.68
C ILE A 39 -5.39 0.36 26.95
N THR A 40 -4.16 -0.18 26.92
CA THR A 40 -3.19 -0.09 28.03
C THR A 40 -1.77 -0.02 27.50
N GLY A 41 -0.95 0.85 28.10
CA GLY A 41 0.50 0.82 27.98
C GLY A 41 1.12 0.80 29.38
N VAL A 42 1.71 -0.33 29.76
CA VAL A 42 2.31 -0.54 31.09
C VAL A 42 3.83 -0.58 30.96
N ILE A 43 4.51 0.29 31.69
CA ILE A 43 5.97 0.37 31.74
C ILE A 43 6.46 -0.52 32.89
N SER A 44 7.47 -1.36 32.65
CA SER A 44 7.91 -2.36 33.63
C SER A 44 8.69 -1.77 34.81
N ASN A 45 9.31 -0.60 34.65
CA ASN A 45 9.91 0.11 35.78
C ASN A 45 8.81 0.74 36.66
N PRO A 46 8.65 0.31 37.94
CA PRO A 46 7.64 0.88 38.84
C PRO A 46 7.93 2.33 39.27
N GLU A 47 9.14 2.85 39.03
CA GLU A 47 9.49 4.25 39.26
C GLU A 47 9.09 5.15 38.07
N CYS A 48 8.64 4.57 36.95
CA CYS A 48 8.23 5.30 35.77
C CYS A 48 6.77 5.78 35.86
N ASP A 49 6.56 7.09 35.82
CA ASP A 49 5.25 7.75 35.78
C ASP A 49 4.81 8.17 34.36
N ALA A 50 5.58 7.79 33.33
CA ALA A 50 5.24 8.11 31.95
C ALA A 50 3.95 7.42 31.49
N ARG A 51 3.18 8.11 30.66
CA ARG A 51 2.09 7.52 29.87
C ARG A 51 2.56 7.24 28.45
N ILE A 52 2.12 6.12 27.89
CA ILE A 52 2.29 5.81 26.47
C ILE A 52 1.31 6.64 25.64
N VAL A 53 1.76 7.07 24.47
CA VAL A 53 0.99 7.79 23.46
C VAL A 53 1.14 7.03 22.15
N VAL A 54 0.02 6.81 21.48
CA VAL A 54 -0.01 6.42 20.06
C VAL A 54 -0.13 7.69 19.25
N THR A 55 0.68 7.84 18.20
CA THR A 55 0.48 8.89 17.18
C THR A 55 0.33 8.23 15.81
N PRO A 56 -0.86 8.24 15.19
CA PRO A 56 -1.04 7.68 13.85
C PRO A 56 -0.25 8.46 12.80
N TYR A 57 0.12 7.82 11.69
CA TYR A 57 0.81 8.49 10.59
C TYR A 57 0.02 9.70 10.03
N SER A 58 -1.31 9.67 10.08
CA SER A 58 -2.19 10.80 9.73
C SER A 58 -1.94 12.04 10.61
N GLU A 59 -1.59 11.86 11.89
CA GLU A 59 -1.29 12.93 12.84
C GLU A 59 0.22 13.20 13.05
N ARG A 60 1.11 12.52 12.30
CA ARG A 60 2.59 12.59 12.44
C ARG A 60 3.18 14.00 12.53
N SER A 61 2.52 15.00 11.94
CA SER A 61 2.95 16.41 12.02
C SER A 61 2.97 16.99 13.45
N SER A 62 2.36 16.30 14.42
CA SER A 62 2.41 16.62 15.85
C SER A 62 3.67 16.08 16.56
N LEU A 63 4.43 15.18 15.92
CA LEU A 63 5.63 14.56 16.48
C LEU A 63 6.81 15.53 16.56
N ALA A 64 7.77 15.21 17.45
CA ALA A 64 9.06 15.89 17.46
C ALA A 64 9.86 15.59 16.18
N ALA A 65 10.70 16.52 15.73
CA ALA A 65 11.35 16.44 14.42
C ALA A 65 12.15 15.16 14.15
N HIS A 66 12.77 14.55 15.17
CA HIS A 66 13.49 13.28 15.01
C HIS A 66 12.52 12.09 14.83
N THR A 67 11.43 12.05 15.60
CA THR A 67 10.38 11.03 15.52
C THR A 67 9.59 11.15 14.22
N LEU A 68 9.32 12.38 13.76
CA LEU A 68 8.73 12.64 12.43
C LEU A 68 9.64 12.11 11.31
N ALA A 69 10.95 12.37 11.37
CA ALA A 69 11.89 11.86 10.37
C ALA A 69 11.93 10.32 10.34
N ALA A 70 11.89 9.66 11.51
CA ALA A 70 11.78 8.20 11.59
C ALA A 70 10.45 7.70 10.99
N MET A 71 9.35 8.39 11.27
CA MET A 71 8.01 8.07 10.74
C MET A 71 7.93 8.21 9.21
N GLU A 72 8.55 9.26 8.66
CA GLU A 72 8.62 9.48 7.21
C GLU A 72 9.55 8.49 6.50
N ALA A 73 10.67 8.10 7.14
CA ALA A 73 11.54 7.04 6.65
C ALA A 73 10.82 5.67 6.63
N ALA A 74 10.17 5.30 7.73
CA ALA A 74 9.39 4.05 7.81
C ALA A 74 8.30 3.97 6.72
N PHE A 75 7.59 5.08 6.48
CA PHE A 75 6.61 5.15 5.37
C PHE A 75 7.28 5.01 3.99
N ALA A 76 8.45 5.60 3.79
CA ALA A 76 9.19 5.50 2.54
C ALA A 76 9.66 4.06 2.27
N ASP A 77 10.15 3.34 3.29
CA ASP A 77 10.53 1.94 3.18
C ASP A 77 9.34 1.06 2.77
N ILE A 78 8.20 1.21 3.47
CA ILE A 78 6.96 0.48 3.17
C ILE A 78 6.49 0.80 1.73
N SER A 79 6.52 2.07 1.32
CA SER A 79 6.04 2.51 0.00
C SER A 79 6.98 2.11 -1.14
N ALA A 80 8.24 1.77 -0.85
CA ALA A 80 9.23 1.31 -1.82
C ALA A 80 9.35 -0.22 -1.88
N ALA A 81 8.70 -0.94 -0.98
CA ALA A 81 8.69 -2.39 -0.96
C ALA A 81 7.63 -2.93 -1.95
N GLU A 82 8.10 -3.56 -3.03
CA GLU A 82 7.25 -4.37 -3.92
C GLU A 82 6.64 -5.59 -3.18
N ASP A 83 7.33 -6.05 -2.12
CA ASP A 83 6.94 -7.16 -1.25
C ASP A 83 7.32 -6.82 0.20
N LEU A 84 6.35 -6.83 1.13
CA LEU A 84 6.58 -6.50 2.54
C LEU A 84 7.47 -7.50 3.28
N THR A 85 7.62 -8.73 2.77
CA THR A 85 8.56 -9.73 3.32
C THR A 85 10.02 -9.28 3.17
N ALA A 86 10.33 -8.43 2.18
CA ALA A 86 11.67 -7.87 1.98
C ALA A 86 12.12 -6.94 3.10
N LEU A 87 11.21 -6.46 3.96
CA LEU A 87 11.53 -5.61 5.11
C LEU A 87 12.25 -6.39 6.22
N ASN A 88 11.98 -7.69 6.40
CA ASN A 88 12.57 -8.48 7.50
C ASN A 88 12.52 -10.00 7.25
N GLU A 89 13.65 -10.71 7.44
CA GLU A 89 13.79 -12.16 7.19
C GLU A 89 12.94 -13.04 8.12
N ASP A 90 12.74 -12.64 9.38
CA ASP A 90 11.89 -13.37 10.33
C ASP A 90 10.40 -13.20 9.95
N PHE A 91 10.03 -12.02 9.44
CA PHE A 91 8.69 -11.77 8.89
C PHE A 91 8.43 -12.57 7.61
N ALA A 92 9.41 -12.64 6.69
CA ALA A 92 9.32 -13.55 5.53
C ALA A 92 9.09 -15.00 5.97
N SER A 93 9.84 -15.46 6.98
CA SER A 93 9.68 -16.80 7.55
C SER A 93 8.31 -17.04 8.20
N LEU A 94 7.72 -16.02 8.83
CA LEU A 94 6.35 -16.06 9.35
C LEU A 94 5.33 -16.20 8.22
N VAL A 95 5.43 -15.37 7.17
CA VAL A 95 4.54 -15.36 6.00
C VAL A 95 4.59 -16.71 5.27
N ASP A 96 5.78 -17.24 5.02
CA ASP A 96 6.00 -18.60 4.48
C ASP A 96 5.32 -19.67 5.35
N SER A 97 5.43 -19.57 6.68
CA SER A 97 4.84 -20.55 7.61
C SER A 97 3.31 -20.53 7.63
N LEU A 98 2.70 -19.40 7.25
CA LEU A 98 1.26 -19.22 7.10
C LEU A 98 0.77 -19.61 5.70
N GLY A 99 1.67 -19.83 4.74
CA GLY A 99 1.34 -20.16 3.35
C GLY A 99 0.75 -18.98 2.55
N LEU A 100 1.08 -17.75 2.93
CA LEU A 100 0.68 -16.51 2.26
C LEU A 100 1.75 -16.09 1.24
N ALA A 101 1.38 -15.38 0.17
CA ALA A 101 2.36 -14.70 -0.68
C ALA A 101 2.60 -13.26 -0.16
N GLY A 102 3.80 -12.72 -0.42
CA GLY A 102 4.15 -11.36 0.01
C GLY A 102 3.29 -10.25 -0.61
N GLY A 103 2.72 -10.51 -1.80
CA GLY A 103 1.73 -9.63 -2.46
C GLY A 103 0.32 -9.68 -1.86
N ASP A 104 0.03 -10.64 -0.97
CA ASP A 104 -1.27 -10.77 -0.28
C ASP A 104 -1.29 -9.96 1.04
N LEU A 105 -0.36 -9.01 1.21
CA LEU A 105 -0.09 -8.31 2.46
C LEU A 105 -0.18 -6.80 2.29
N ALA A 106 -0.71 -6.12 3.29
CA ALA A 106 -0.72 -4.66 3.36
C ALA A 106 -0.44 -4.14 4.76
N VAL A 107 0.17 -2.95 4.85
CA VAL A 107 0.25 -2.19 6.11
C VAL A 107 -1.07 -1.45 6.31
N SER A 108 -1.89 -1.98 7.22
CA SER A 108 -3.17 -1.37 7.60
C SER A 108 -2.99 -0.06 8.38
N ASP A 109 -2.03 -0.06 9.32
CA ASP A 109 -1.74 1.05 10.21
C ASP A 109 -0.23 1.23 10.36
N LEU A 110 0.24 2.47 10.19
CA LEU A 110 1.58 2.93 10.56
C LEU A 110 1.43 4.01 11.65
N PHE A 111 2.11 3.84 12.78
CA PHE A 111 1.95 4.70 13.96
C PHE A 111 3.22 4.74 14.81
N ASP A 112 3.41 5.84 15.53
CA ASP A 112 4.44 5.96 16.56
C ASP A 112 3.90 5.43 17.89
N LEU A 113 4.75 4.74 18.64
CA LEU A 113 4.64 4.75 20.09
C LEU A 113 5.71 5.64 20.67
N SER A 114 5.31 6.47 21.64
CA SER A 114 6.23 7.26 22.45
C SER A 114 5.70 7.37 23.87
N TYR A 115 6.52 7.89 24.78
CA TYR A 115 6.12 8.17 26.16
C TYR A 115 6.19 9.66 26.45
N VAL A 116 5.34 10.13 27.36
CA VAL A 116 5.37 11.51 27.86
C VAL A 116 5.11 11.54 29.37
N GLY A 117 5.67 12.54 30.05
CA GLY A 117 5.46 12.74 31.48
C GLY A 117 6.57 12.18 32.38
N CYS A 118 7.47 11.33 31.88
CA CYS A 118 8.67 10.95 32.65
C CYS A 118 9.63 12.12 32.78
N THR A 119 10.23 12.29 33.96
CA THR A 119 11.31 13.26 34.20
C THR A 119 12.54 12.69 34.90
N LEU A 120 12.46 11.52 35.55
CA LEU A 120 13.53 10.99 36.42
C LEU A 120 13.50 9.44 36.53
N HIS A 121 14.40 8.74 35.84
CA HIS A 121 15.00 7.43 36.22
C HIS A 121 15.98 6.95 35.13
N ASP A 122 16.86 5.99 35.44
CA ASP A 122 17.91 5.55 34.50
C ASP A 122 17.42 4.62 33.36
N SER A 123 16.26 3.95 33.50
CA SER A 123 15.71 3.10 32.42
C SER A 123 14.21 2.87 32.55
N HIS A 124 13.48 2.75 31.43
CA HIS A 124 12.04 2.41 31.44
C HIS A 124 11.78 0.89 31.58
N GLY A 125 12.77 0.05 31.24
CA GLY A 125 12.59 -1.40 31.17
C GLY A 125 11.88 -1.80 29.87
N THR A 126 10.81 -2.59 29.98
CA THR A 126 9.97 -2.99 28.83
C THR A 126 8.59 -2.35 28.90
N TYR A 127 7.95 -2.27 27.74
CA TYR A 127 6.63 -1.71 27.53
C TYR A 127 5.68 -2.85 27.14
N ARG A 128 4.65 -3.08 27.95
CA ARG A 128 3.55 -4.02 27.63
C ARG A 128 2.40 -3.22 27.06
N ILE A 129 2.08 -3.44 25.80
CA ILE A 129 1.12 -2.65 25.04
C ILE A 129 -0.08 -3.51 24.65
N SER A 130 -1.28 -2.93 24.73
CA SER A 130 -2.52 -3.49 24.18
C SER A 130 -3.27 -2.42 23.38
N LEU A 131 -3.62 -2.74 22.13
CA LEU A 131 -4.25 -1.87 21.14
C LEU A 131 -5.52 -2.51 20.55
N THR A 132 -6.47 -1.69 20.08
CA THR A 132 -7.48 -2.10 19.08
C THR A 132 -7.26 -1.33 17.78
N ALA A 133 -7.43 -1.98 16.63
CA ALA A 133 -7.56 -1.35 15.32
C ALA A 133 -8.65 -2.06 14.50
N GLU A 134 -9.21 -1.39 13.49
CA GLU A 134 -10.34 -1.92 12.70
C GLU A 134 -9.97 -3.18 11.91
N SER A 135 -8.71 -3.30 11.47
CA SER A 135 -8.22 -4.37 10.59
C SER A 135 -7.63 -5.59 11.32
N LEU A 136 -7.78 -5.70 12.65
CA LEU A 136 -7.16 -6.80 13.42
C LEU A 136 -7.79 -8.18 13.19
N SER A 137 -8.90 -8.28 12.46
CA SER A 137 -9.46 -9.54 11.94
C SER A 137 -8.45 -10.31 11.09
N ASP A 138 -7.65 -9.57 10.31
CA ASP A 138 -6.79 -10.10 9.25
C ASP A 138 -5.30 -9.97 9.63
N PHE A 139 -5.01 -9.82 10.92
CA PHE A 139 -3.66 -9.62 11.44
C PHE A 139 -2.71 -10.76 11.04
N VAL A 140 -1.62 -10.40 10.35
CA VAL A 140 -0.53 -11.32 9.98
C VAL A 140 0.69 -11.08 10.87
N GLY A 141 1.06 -9.82 11.11
CA GLY A 141 2.24 -9.50 11.93
C GLY A 141 2.35 -8.04 12.32
N LEU A 142 3.23 -7.78 13.29
CA LEU A 142 3.58 -6.43 13.75
C LEU A 142 5.07 -6.21 13.51
N LEU A 143 5.41 -5.20 12.72
CA LEU A 143 6.79 -4.79 12.47
C LEU A 143 7.12 -3.52 13.26
N HIS A 144 8.38 -3.42 13.71
CA HIS A 144 8.92 -2.29 14.47
C HIS A 144 10.15 -1.73 13.74
N CYS A 145 10.17 -0.43 13.43
CA CYS A 145 11.24 0.24 12.70
C CYS A 145 12.17 1.01 13.65
N ASN A 146 13.08 0.29 14.32
CA ASN A 146 13.99 0.90 15.28
C ASN A 146 15.28 1.37 14.60
N ASP A 147 15.58 2.67 14.65
CA ASP A 147 16.73 3.31 13.99
C ASP A 147 16.86 2.98 12.48
N GLY A 148 15.73 2.82 11.79
CA GLY A 148 15.66 2.45 10.38
C GLY A 148 15.86 0.95 10.10
N ILE A 149 15.84 0.11 11.13
CA ILE A 149 15.91 -1.36 11.00
C ILE A 149 14.56 -1.96 11.36
N TRP A 150 13.94 -2.65 10.40
CA TRP A 150 12.69 -3.36 10.58
C TRP A 150 12.89 -4.71 11.29
N GLN A 151 12.10 -4.94 12.33
CA GLN A 151 12.11 -6.15 13.16
C GLN A 151 10.69 -6.69 13.33
N LEU A 152 10.53 -8.01 13.22
CA LEU A 152 9.29 -8.69 13.61
C LEU A 152 9.14 -8.64 15.14
N VAL A 153 7.98 -8.21 15.63
CA VAL A 153 7.60 -8.33 17.04
C VAL A 153 7.01 -9.73 17.26
N ASP A 154 7.88 -10.71 17.48
CA ASP A 154 7.57 -12.14 17.60
C ASP A 154 6.50 -12.51 18.65
N ASN A 155 6.39 -11.68 19.70
CA ASN A 155 5.42 -11.84 20.79
C ASN A 155 4.10 -11.09 20.58
N ALA A 156 3.90 -10.46 19.43
CA ALA A 156 2.64 -9.82 19.07
C ALA A 156 1.55 -10.87 18.81
N SER A 157 0.39 -10.69 19.43
CA SER A 157 -0.75 -11.59 19.27
C SER A 157 -2.08 -10.83 19.40
N VAL A 158 -3.08 -11.24 18.62
CA VAL A 158 -4.45 -10.73 18.71
C VAL A 158 -5.31 -11.74 19.46
N SER A 159 -6.00 -11.30 20.51
CA SER A 159 -6.95 -12.13 21.25
C SER A 159 -8.34 -12.16 20.59
N ALA A 160 -9.18 -13.12 20.98
CA ALA A 160 -10.50 -13.37 20.36
C ALA A 160 -11.51 -12.21 20.49
N ASP A 161 -11.21 -11.20 21.31
CA ASP A 161 -11.94 -9.94 21.47
C ASP A 161 -11.36 -8.78 20.62
N GLY A 162 -10.40 -9.05 19.72
CA GLY A 162 -9.84 -8.07 18.79
C GLY A 162 -8.78 -7.16 19.41
N VAL A 163 -8.08 -7.62 20.46
CA VAL A 163 -7.02 -6.84 21.14
C VAL A 163 -5.63 -7.35 20.74
N LEU A 164 -4.88 -6.50 20.02
CA LEU A 164 -3.46 -6.74 19.74
C LEU A 164 -2.64 -6.45 20.99
N SER A 165 -1.88 -7.43 21.49
CA SER A 165 -0.99 -7.29 22.64
C SER A 165 0.43 -7.75 22.33
N PHE A 166 1.42 -6.98 22.80
CA PHE A 166 2.86 -7.24 22.59
C PHE A 166 3.72 -6.65 23.73
N THR A 167 5.01 -7.00 23.74
CA THR A 167 6.00 -6.45 24.69
C THR A 167 7.32 -6.11 24.00
N VAL A 168 7.77 -4.86 24.14
CA VAL A 168 8.98 -4.31 23.49
C VAL A 168 9.89 -3.59 24.48
N SER A 169 11.16 -3.40 24.12
CA SER A 169 12.16 -2.65 24.90
C SER A 169 12.43 -1.24 24.36
N GLY A 170 12.07 -0.97 23.11
CA GLY A 170 12.11 0.35 22.47
C GLY A 170 10.72 0.77 22.01
N LEU A 171 10.52 2.07 21.84
CA LEU A 171 9.35 2.66 21.21
C LEU A 171 9.82 3.53 20.04
N SER A 172 9.28 3.27 18.86
CA SER A 172 9.54 3.97 17.60
C SER A 172 8.37 3.64 16.63
N PRO A 173 8.43 3.91 15.32
CA PRO A 173 7.35 3.53 14.41
C PRO A 173 7.06 2.02 14.38
N PHE A 174 5.78 1.68 14.37
CA PHE A 174 5.25 0.32 14.21
C PHE A 174 4.31 0.25 13.01
N ALA A 175 4.31 -0.89 12.32
CA ALA A 175 3.41 -1.20 11.22
C ALA A 175 2.61 -2.48 11.51
N ILE A 176 1.28 -2.39 11.50
CA ILE A 176 0.40 -3.56 11.56
C ILE A 176 0.19 -4.09 10.14
N VAL A 177 0.78 -5.25 9.86
CA VAL A 177 0.62 -5.96 8.60
C VAL A 177 -0.57 -6.89 8.70
N VAL A 178 -1.49 -6.75 7.75
CA VAL A 178 -2.67 -7.60 7.60
C VAL A 178 -2.59 -8.37 6.30
N LYS A 179 -3.28 -9.50 6.24
CA LYS A 179 -3.63 -10.13 4.98
C LYS A 179 -4.57 -9.16 4.25
N THR A 180 -4.32 -8.91 2.97
CA THR A 180 -5.38 -8.42 2.10
C THR A 180 -6.33 -9.58 1.86
N GLU A 181 -7.59 -9.50 2.33
CA GLU A 181 -8.64 -10.38 1.79
C GLU A 181 -8.58 -10.29 0.26
N ASP A 182 -8.74 -11.45 -0.39
CA ASP A 182 -8.37 -11.68 -1.79
C ASP A 182 -8.88 -10.54 -2.68
N ALA A 183 -7.94 -9.69 -3.12
CA ALA A 183 -8.24 -8.27 -3.31
C ALA A 183 -9.28 -8.09 -4.41
N ALA A 184 -10.51 -7.72 -4.02
CA ALA A 184 -11.67 -7.63 -4.90
C ALA A 184 -11.28 -6.94 -6.21
N GLN A 185 -11.21 -7.72 -7.30
CA GLN A 185 -10.28 -7.45 -8.38
C GLN A 185 -10.64 -6.13 -9.07
N LYS A 186 -9.76 -5.15 -8.94
CA LYS A 186 -10.00 -3.78 -9.41
C LYS A 186 -9.52 -3.64 -10.82
N TYR A 187 -10.40 -3.18 -11.69
CA TYR A 187 -10.07 -2.84 -13.06
C TYR A 187 -10.45 -1.41 -13.36
N LEU A 188 -9.61 -0.73 -14.12
CA LEU A 188 -9.78 0.67 -14.47
C LEU A 188 -10.85 0.79 -15.56
N TYR A 189 -11.94 1.51 -15.30
CA TYR A 189 -12.95 1.77 -16.33
C TYR A 189 -12.30 2.49 -17.51
N GLY A 190 -12.56 2.00 -18.73
CA GLY A 190 -11.99 2.50 -19.97
C GLY A 190 -10.64 1.89 -20.38
N ASP A 191 -10.01 1.07 -19.53
CA ASP A 191 -8.81 0.28 -19.87
C ASP A 191 -9.28 -1.09 -20.37
N VAL A 192 -9.42 -1.24 -21.69
CA VAL A 192 -9.98 -2.44 -22.32
C VAL A 192 -8.89 -3.39 -22.83
N ASN A 193 -7.63 -2.96 -22.79
CA ASN A 193 -6.48 -3.77 -23.18
C ASN A 193 -5.67 -4.29 -21.97
N PHE A 194 -5.99 -3.81 -20.77
CA PHE A 194 -5.38 -4.13 -19.49
C PHE A 194 -3.88 -3.76 -19.42
N ASP A 195 -3.50 -2.63 -20.03
CA ASP A 195 -2.14 -2.06 -19.93
C ASP A 195 -1.95 -1.06 -18.78
N GLY A 196 -3.02 -0.77 -18.03
CA GLY A 196 -3.03 0.13 -16.88
C GLY A 196 -3.29 1.61 -17.22
N LEU A 197 -3.39 1.97 -18.51
CA LEU A 197 -3.53 3.35 -18.95
C LEU A 197 -4.77 3.56 -19.83
N VAL A 198 -5.78 4.26 -19.32
CA VAL A 198 -6.93 4.67 -20.14
C VAL A 198 -6.53 5.74 -21.15
N ASN A 199 -6.41 5.36 -22.42
CA ASN A 199 -5.91 6.25 -23.47
C ASN A 199 -6.57 6.01 -24.85
N SER A 200 -6.11 6.74 -25.87
CA SER A 200 -6.64 6.62 -27.24
C SER A 200 -6.55 5.21 -27.87
N LEU A 201 -5.68 4.32 -27.37
CA LEU A 201 -5.60 2.93 -27.81
C LEU A 201 -6.83 2.12 -27.41
N ASP A 202 -7.36 2.32 -26.20
CA ASP A 202 -8.58 1.68 -25.71
C ASP A 202 -9.80 2.08 -26.53
N ALA A 203 -9.96 3.38 -26.76
CA ALA A 203 -11.00 3.91 -27.63
C ALA A 203 -10.92 3.30 -29.05
N ALA A 204 -9.71 3.07 -29.56
CA ALA A 204 -9.52 2.40 -30.85
C ALA A 204 -9.83 0.89 -30.80
N GLN A 205 -9.74 0.22 -29.64
CA GLN A 205 -10.21 -1.15 -29.47
C GLN A 205 -11.74 -1.22 -29.35
N VAL A 206 -12.35 -0.35 -28.56
CA VAL A 206 -13.82 -0.22 -28.46
C VAL A 206 -14.45 0.00 -29.84
N LEU A 207 -13.87 0.88 -30.68
CA LEU A 207 -14.35 1.09 -32.05
C LEU A 207 -14.16 -0.13 -32.98
N LYS A 208 -13.12 -0.94 -32.77
CA LYS A 208 -12.95 -2.21 -33.51
C LYS A 208 -13.96 -3.26 -33.07
N GLN A 209 -14.31 -3.28 -31.78
CA GLN A 209 -15.32 -4.17 -31.20
C GLN A 209 -16.72 -3.82 -31.72
N ASP A 210 -17.09 -2.54 -31.69
CA ASP A 210 -18.34 -2.00 -32.26
C ASP A 210 -18.45 -2.33 -33.77
N ALA A 211 -17.34 -2.23 -34.50
CA ALA A 211 -17.23 -2.62 -35.91
C ALA A 211 -17.09 -4.14 -36.17
N GLN A 212 -17.16 -4.99 -35.13
CA GLN A 212 -17.03 -6.46 -35.22
C GLN A 212 -15.72 -6.96 -35.87
N LEU A 213 -14.65 -6.16 -35.77
CA LEU A 213 -13.31 -6.49 -36.27
C LEU A 213 -12.48 -7.29 -35.25
N ILE A 214 -12.89 -7.25 -33.98
CA ILE A 214 -12.37 -8.05 -32.85
C ILE A 214 -13.56 -8.56 -32.03
N SER A 215 -13.28 -9.28 -30.94
CA SER A 215 -14.26 -9.69 -29.92
C SER A 215 -13.67 -9.48 -28.53
N PHE A 216 -14.38 -8.76 -27.65
CA PHE A 216 -14.03 -8.64 -26.24
C PHE A 216 -14.55 -9.80 -25.40
N GLU A 217 -13.80 -10.16 -24.36
CA GLU A 217 -14.25 -11.03 -23.28
C GLU A 217 -15.10 -10.26 -22.25
N ALA A 218 -15.79 -10.97 -21.36
CA ALA A 218 -16.78 -10.40 -20.43
C ALA A 218 -16.23 -9.24 -19.58
N LEU A 219 -14.97 -9.32 -19.15
CA LEU A 219 -14.31 -8.27 -18.39
C LEU A 219 -14.06 -7.00 -19.22
N ALA A 220 -13.52 -7.15 -20.44
CA ALA A 220 -13.27 -6.03 -21.35
C ALA A 220 -14.58 -5.35 -21.80
N LEU A 221 -15.68 -6.12 -21.86
CA LEU A 221 -17.03 -5.56 -22.00
C LEU A 221 -17.47 -4.77 -20.75
N ALA A 222 -17.22 -5.29 -19.54
CA ALA A 222 -17.62 -4.63 -18.30
C ALA A 222 -16.87 -3.30 -18.05
N VAL A 223 -15.55 -3.26 -18.28
CA VAL A 223 -14.76 -2.01 -18.13
C VAL A 223 -14.88 -1.08 -19.33
N GLY A 224 -15.27 -1.60 -20.50
CA GLY A 224 -15.50 -0.82 -21.72
C GLY A 224 -16.80 -0.02 -21.69
N ASP A 225 -17.81 -0.43 -20.91
CA ASP A 225 -19.04 0.33 -20.68
C ASP A 225 -18.81 1.45 -19.65
N VAL A 226 -18.13 2.51 -20.09
CA VAL A 226 -17.81 3.66 -19.23
C VAL A 226 -18.99 4.62 -19.08
N ASN A 227 -20.04 4.46 -19.88
CA ASN A 227 -21.23 5.29 -19.81
C ASN A 227 -22.33 4.69 -18.90
N GLY A 228 -22.37 3.35 -18.77
CA GLY A 228 -23.25 2.59 -17.89
C GLY A 228 -24.59 2.22 -18.52
N ASP A 229 -24.70 2.17 -19.85
CA ASP A 229 -25.94 1.80 -20.56
C ASP A 229 -26.04 0.30 -20.94
N GLY A 230 -25.01 -0.48 -20.63
CA GLY A 230 -24.92 -1.92 -20.90
C GLY A 230 -24.42 -2.26 -22.30
N LEU A 231 -23.95 -1.27 -23.09
CA LEU A 231 -23.49 -1.46 -24.46
C LEU A 231 -22.11 -0.83 -24.70
N VAL A 232 -21.10 -1.64 -24.99
CA VAL A 232 -19.77 -1.13 -25.39
C VAL A 232 -19.77 -0.70 -26.85
N ASN A 233 -19.77 0.60 -27.12
CA ASN A 233 -19.89 1.14 -28.48
C ASN A 233 -19.13 2.47 -28.69
N SER A 234 -19.29 3.10 -29.86
CA SER A 234 -18.66 4.39 -30.18
C SER A 234 -18.90 5.53 -29.18
N LEU A 235 -19.95 5.50 -28.35
CA LEU A 235 -20.18 6.45 -27.26
C LEU A 235 -19.12 6.33 -26.16
N ASP A 236 -18.74 5.10 -25.78
CA ASP A 236 -17.71 4.83 -24.77
C ASP A 236 -16.33 5.22 -25.27
N ALA A 237 -16.01 4.90 -26.52
CA ALA A 237 -14.78 5.37 -27.16
C ALA A 237 -14.67 6.90 -27.13
N ALA A 238 -15.79 7.62 -27.33
CA ALA A 238 -15.84 9.07 -27.22
C ALA A 238 -15.73 9.60 -25.78
N GLN A 239 -16.13 8.83 -24.76
CA GLN A 239 -15.88 9.15 -23.35
C GLN A 239 -14.40 8.92 -23.00
N ILE A 240 -13.82 7.78 -23.38
CA ILE A 240 -12.41 7.43 -23.16
C ILE A 240 -11.49 8.51 -23.73
N LEU A 241 -11.74 8.97 -24.97
CA LEU A 241 -10.96 10.06 -25.58
C LEU A 241 -11.10 11.40 -24.84
N LYS A 242 -12.25 11.69 -24.21
CA LYS A 242 -12.39 12.89 -23.35
C LYS A 242 -11.62 12.74 -22.05
N TYR A 243 -11.54 11.54 -21.48
CA TYR A 243 -10.79 11.27 -20.26
C TYR A 243 -9.27 11.31 -20.49
N ASP A 244 -8.80 10.74 -21.60
CA ASP A 244 -7.41 10.85 -22.07
C ASP A 244 -7.03 12.34 -22.22
N ALA A 245 -7.84 13.10 -22.97
CA ALA A 245 -7.68 14.55 -23.18
C ALA A 245 -7.99 15.43 -21.94
N LYS A 246 -8.26 14.86 -20.77
CA LYS A 246 -8.59 15.55 -19.50
C LYS A 246 -9.76 16.55 -19.58
N LEU A 247 -10.68 16.32 -20.51
CA LEU A 247 -11.95 17.06 -20.65
C LEU A 247 -13.00 16.59 -19.65
N ILE A 248 -12.87 15.37 -19.13
CA ILE A 248 -13.63 14.84 -17.98
C ILE A 248 -12.65 14.25 -16.95
N PRO A 249 -12.91 14.40 -15.63
CA PRO A 249 -12.03 13.88 -14.58
C PRO A 249 -12.33 12.42 -14.20
N VAL A 250 -13.52 11.90 -14.53
CA VAL A 250 -14.01 10.56 -14.21
C VAL A 250 -15.17 10.19 -15.15
N PHE A 251 -15.44 8.90 -15.30
CA PHE A 251 -16.59 8.39 -16.05
C PHE A 251 -17.89 8.37 -15.21
N SER A 252 -19.04 8.19 -15.88
CA SER A 252 -20.36 8.09 -15.22
C SER A 252 -20.42 6.95 -14.20
N VAL A 253 -19.76 5.84 -14.54
CA VAL A 253 -19.66 4.61 -13.72
C VAL A 253 -18.60 4.69 -12.61
N GLY A 254 -17.85 5.79 -12.51
CA GLY A 254 -16.73 5.96 -11.57
C GLY A 254 -15.37 5.67 -12.20
N LYS A 255 -14.36 5.37 -11.36
CA LYS A 255 -12.99 5.05 -11.80
C LYS A 255 -12.74 3.55 -11.91
N TRP A 256 -13.29 2.75 -10.99
CA TRP A 256 -12.93 1.34 -10.82
C TRP A 256 -14.16 0.44 -10.93
N LEU A 257 -14.07 -0.61 -11.74
CA LEU A 257 -14.87 -1.81 -11.59
C LEU A 257 -14.26 -2.63 -10.45
N VAL A 258 -15.07 -3.09 -9.50
CA VAL A 258 -14.64 -3.94 -8.38
C VAL A 258 -15.41 -5.25 -8.49
N LEU A 259 -14.69 -6.36 -8.69
CA LEU A 259 -15.30 -7.70 -8.68
C LEU A 259 -15.07 -8.35 -7.32
N GLU A 260 -16.15 -8.54 -6.56
CA GLU A 260 -16.14 -9.38 -5.36
C GLU A 260 -15.91 -10.84 -5.77
N ILE A 261 -14.76 -11.40 -5.41
CA ILE A 261 -14.45 -12.82 -5.65
C ILE A 261 -15.19 -13.63 -4.58
N SER A 262 -16.40 -14.09 -4.90
CA SER A 262 -17.14 -14.99 -4.00
C SER A 262 -16.48 -16.38 -3.98
N GLU A 263 -15.82 -16.74 -2.88
CA GLU A 263 -15.35 -18.12 -2.66
C GLU A 263 -16.52 -19.12 -2.71
N GLN A 264 -16.25 -20.32 -3.25
CA GLN A 264 -17.10 -21.52 -3.19
C GLN A 264 -16.37 -22.66 -2.49
#